data_AF-A0AAT9GUJ2-F1
#
_entry.id   AF-A0AAT9GUJ2-F1
#
_cell.length_a   1.000
_cell.length_b   1.000
_cell.length_c   1.000
_cell.angle_alpha   90.00
_cell.angle_beta   90.00
_cell.angle_gamma   90.00
#
_symmetry.space_group_name_H-M   'P 1'
#
loop_
_entity.id
_entity.type
_entity.pdbx_description
1 polymer ?
#
loop_
_entity_poly.entity_id
_entity_poly.type
_entity_poly.pdbx_seq_one_letter_code
_entity_poly.pdbx_strand_id
1 'polypeptide(L)' 'MMDMIKCYVIMEGKKCVEICGRVICDEETVKSYGEMCEKCARGDKKSCVELYERYGCWSITGWWL' A
#
# COMPACT_ATOMS: atom_id res chain seq x y z
N MET A 1 -11.40 -2.29 -16.28
CA MET A 1 -10.46 -3.31 -15.76
C MET A 1 -10.00 -2.76 -14.43
N MET A 2 -10.48 -3.30 -13.32
CA MET A 2 -10.18 -2.75 -12.00
C MET A 2 -8.86 -3.39 -11.58
N ASP A 3 -7.75 -2.72 -11.89
CA ASP A 3 -6.42 -3.15 -11.49
C ASP A 3 -6.44 -3.47 -9.99
N MET A 4 -6.25 -4.74 -9.64
CA MET A 4 -6.17 -5.17 -8.24
C MET A 4 -5.02 -4.41 -7.59
N ILE A 5 -5.34 -3.51 -6.66
CA ILE A 5 -4.35 -2.79 -5.86
C ILE A 5 -3.45 -3.83 -5.17
N LYS A 6 -2.21 -3.98 -5.65
CA LYS A 6 -1.22 -4.88 -5.06
C LYS A 6 -0.59 -4.19 -3.86
N CYS A 7 -1.07 -4.54 -2.67
CA CYS A 7 -0.53 -4.03 -1.41
C CYS A 7 0.84 -4.60 -1.05
N TYR A 8 1.20 -5.76 -1.61
CA TYR A 8 2.39 -6.49 -1.24
C TYR A 8 3.16 -6.97 -2.48
N VAL A 9 4.48 -7.06 -2.31
CA VAL A 9 5.41 -7.65 -3.27
C VAL A 9 6.21 -8.75 -2.55
N ILE A 10 6.57 -9.81 -3.28
CA ILE A 10 7.42 -10.87 -2.74
C ILE A 10 8.83 -10.66 -3.30
N MET A 11 9.79 -10.41 -2.42
CA MET A 11 11.20 -10.23 -2.77
C MET A 11 12.02 -11.26 -2.01
N GLU A 12 12.76 -12.12 -2.72
CA GLU A 12 13.61 -13.16 -2.12
C GLU A 12 12.89 -14.04 -1.09
N GLY A 13 11.61 -14.34 -1.34
CA GLY A 13 10.76 -15.15 -0.44
C GLY A 13 10.20 -14.39 0.77
N LYS A 14 10.49 -13.10 0.92
CA LYS A 14 9.93 -12.23 1.98
C LYS A 14 8.78 -11.39 1.46
N LYS A 15 7.77 -11.20 2.31
CA LYS A 15 6.64 -10.31 2.06
C LYS A 15 7.07 -8.87 2.36
N CYS A 16 7.04 -8.04 1.34
CA CYS A 16 7.46 -6.65 1.38
C CYS A 16 6.34 -5.75 0.83
N VAL A 17 6.51 -4.44 0.99
CA VAL A 17 5.63 -3.42 0.41
C VAL A 17 6.45 -2.50 -0.48
N GLU A 18 5.84 -2.05 -1.58
CA GLU A 18 6.44 -0.99 -2.40
C GLU A 18 5.80 0.34 -2.03
N ILE A 19 6.62 1.26 -1.50
CA ILE A 19 6.21 2.60 -1.12
C ILE A 19 7.01 3.57 -1.98
N CYS A 20 6.35 4.30 -2.87
CA CYS A 20 6.98 5.30 -3.72
C CYS A 20 8.16 4.75 -4.58
N GLY A 21 8.07 3.52 -5.08
CA GLY A 21 9.15 2.88 -5.84
C GLY A 21 10.31 2.35 -4.99
N ARG A 22 10.19 2.38 -3.65
CA ARG A 22 11.13 1.74 -2.72
C ARG A 22 10.49 0.50 -2.13
N VAL A 23 11.22 -0.61 -2.16
CA VAL A 23 10.78 -1.84 -1.50
C VAL A 23 11.23 -1.85 -0.06
N ILE A 24 10.28 -2.06 0.83
CA ILE A 24 10.50 -2.15 2.27
C ILE A 24 9.98 -3.49 2.77
N CYS A 25 10.86 -4.27 3.38
CA CYS A 25 10.57 -5.61 3.90
C CYS A 25 10.57 -5.64 5.44
N ASP A 26 10.66 -4.48 6.09
CA ASP A 26 10.55 -4.34 7.53
C ASP A 26 9.16 -4.77 8.01
N GLU A 27 9.08 -5.68 8.98
CA GLU A 27 7.81 -6.30 9.38
C GLU A 27 6.79 -5.30 9.94
N GLU A 28 7.24 -4.30 10.71
CA GLU A 28 6.36 -3.27 11.26
C GLU A 28 5.76 -2.42 10.14
N THR A 29 6.60 -1.97 9.21
CA THR A 29 6.19 -1.19 8.05
C THR A 29 5.28 -1.98 7.13
N VAL A 30 5.63 -3.24 6.83
CA VAL A 30 4.83 -4.14 5.97
C VAL A 30 3.46 -4.38 6.58
N LYS A 31 3.37 -4.58 7.89
CA LYS A 31 2.09 -4.77 8.58
C LYS A 31 1.27 -3.49 8.55
N SER A 32 1.84 -2.36 8.97
CA SER A 32 1.12 -1.10 9.06
C SER A 32 0.63 -0.62 7.69
N TYR A 33 1.54 -0.55 6.70
CA TYR A 33 1.21 -0.14 5.34
C TYR A 33 0.24 -1.12 4.68
N GLY A 34 0.49 -2.42 4.82
CA GLY A 34 -0.32 -3.46 4.22
C GLY A 34 -1.77 -3.44 4.70
N GLU A 35 -2.00 -3.33 6.01
CA GLU A 35 -3.36 -3.25 6.58
C GLU A 35 -4.13 -2.02 6.06
N MET A 36 -3.48 -0.85 5.99
CA MET A 36 -4.10 0.36 5.44
C MET A 36 -4.37 0.22 3.94
N CYS A 37 -3.43 -0.35 3.19
CA CYS A 37 -3.59 -0.59 1.77
C CYS A 37 -4.76 -1.54 1.48
N GLU A 38 -4.89 -2.65 2.22
CA GLU A 38 -6.00 -3.58 2.01
C GLU A 38 -7.35 -2.95 2.35
N LYS A 39 -7.42 -2.09 3.37
CA LYS A 39 -8.64 -1.34 3.69
C LYS A 39 -8.98 -0.36 2.58
N CYS A 40 -7.99 0.39 2.10
CA CYS A 40 -8.14 1.30 0.97
C CYS A 40 -8.60 0.56 -0.30
N ALA A 41 -7.97 -0.58 -0.62
CA ALA A 41 -8.31 -1.42 -1.76
C ALA A 41 -9.74 -2.00 -1.69
N ARG A 42 -10.27 -2.17 -0.47
CA ARG A 42 -11.67 -2.57 -0.22
C ARG A 42 -12.67 -1.41 -0.28
N GLY A 43 -12.20 -0.18 -0.53
CA GLY A 43 -13.04 1.02 -0.66
C GLY A 43 -13.13 1.89 0.59
N ASP A 44 -12.33 1.62 1.63
CA ASP A 44 -12.25 2.50 2.81
C ASP A 44 -11.45 3.77 2.46
N LYS A 45 -12.21 4.83 2.13
CA LYS A 45 -11.67 6.14 1.74
C LYS A 45 -10.77 6.74 2.81
N LYS A 46 -11.07 6.53 4.09
CA LYS A 46 -10.29 7.10 5.21
C LYS A 46 -8.90 6.45 5.25
N SER A 47 -8.84 5.14 5.05
CA SER A 47 -7.58 4.39 5.00
C SER A 47 -6.74 4.79 3.79
N CYS A 48 -7.37 5.14 2.66
CA CYS A 48 -6.64 5.71 1.51
C CYS A 48 -6.00 7.06 1.84
N VAL A 49 -6.74 7.95 2.53
CA VAL A 49 -6.22 9.25 2.96
C VAL A 49 -5.11 9.07 4.00
N GLU A 50 -5.30 8.22 5.00
CA GLU A 50 -4.29 7.95 6.04
C GLU A 50 -3.01 7.34 5.44
N LEU A 51 -3.14 6.43 4.47
CA LEU A 51 -2.01 5.87 3.75
C LEU A 51 -1.24 6.96 2.98
N TYR A 52 -1.96 7.89 2.35
CA TYR A 52 -1.35 9.04 1.68
C TYR A 52 -0.69 10.02 2.66
N GLU A 53 -1.34 10.37 3.78
CA GLU A 53 -0.79 11.30 4.76
C GLU A 53 0.48 10.75 5.42
N ARG A 54 0.53 9.44 5.66
CA ARG A 54 1.64 8.80 6.36
C ARG A 54 2.83 8.47 5.47
N TYR A 55 2.58 8.11 4.20
CA TYR A 55 3.64 7.63 3.30
C TYR A 55 3.81 8.48 2.04
N GLY A 56 2.92 9.43 1.77
CA GLY A 56 3.06 10.45 0.74
C GLY A 56 2.79 9.99 -0.70
N CYS A 57 2.33 8.75 -0.93
CA CYS A 57 2.22 8.20 -2.29
C CYS A 57 0.82 7.70 -2.65
N TRP A 58 0.27 8.28 -3.73
CA TRP A 58 -0.99 7.90 -4.37
C TRP A 58 -0.89 6.69 -5.30
N SER A 59 0.32 6.16 -5.54
CA SER A 59 0.57 5.06 -6.48
C SER A 59 -0.24 3.80 -6.17
N ILE A 60 -0.74 3.68 -4.93
CA ILE A 60 -1.47 2.51 -4.41
C ILE A 60 -2.97 2.76 -4.34
N THR A 61 -3.43 4.01 -4.27
CA THR A 61 -4.85 4.28 -4.02
C THR A 61 -5.70 4.22 -5.29
N GLY A 62 -5.08 4.19 -6.48
CA GLY A 62 -5.79 4.24 -7.77
C GLY A 62 -6.64 5.50 -7.96
N TRP A 63 -6.60 6.42 -6.99
CA TRP A 63 -7.23 7.72 -7.05
C TRP A 63 -6.29 8.65 -7.78
N TRP A 64 -6.43 8.66 -9.10
CA TRP A 64 -6.07 9.83 -9.88
C TRP A 64 -7.15 10.87 -9.59
N LEU A 65 -6.77 11.98 -8.95
CA LEU A 65 -7.53 13.23 -9.06
C LEU A 65 -7.51 13.68 -10.53
#